data_AF-A0A151CD24-F1
#
_entry.id   AF-A0A151CD24-F1
#
_cell.length_a   1.000
_cell.length_b   1.000
_cell.length_c   1.000
_cell.angle_alpha   90.00
_cell.angle_beta   90.00
_cell.angle_gamma   90.00
#
_symmetry.space_group_name_H-M   'P 1'
#
loop_
_entity.id
_entity.type
_entity.pdbx_description
1 polymer ?
#
loop_
_entity_poly.entity_id
_entity_poly.type
_entity_poly.pdbx_seq_one_letter_code
_entity_poly.pdbx_strand_id
1 'polypeptide(L)' 'MLSAGFMAACGLGMLLIYLFRVPSEQKDELRKEADPNGLCYYKGRWHVFYQLHPYGTQWGLCHWGHVSSEDMVT' A
#
# COMPACT_ATOMS: atom_id res chain seq x y z
N MET A 1 -13.69 -21.88 0.58
CA MET A 1 -12.48 -21.82 1.45
C MET A 1 -11.26 -22.02 0.56
N LEU A 2 -10.81 -20.99 -0.16
CA LEU A 2 -9.50 -21.04 -0.83
C LEU A 2 -8.44 -20.69 0.21
N SER A 3 -7.56 -21.66 0.40
CA SER A 3 -6.41 -21.74 1.30
C SER A 3 -5.64 -20.43 1.54
N ALA A 4 -5.49 -20.08 2.82
CA ALA A 4 -4.54 -19.08 3.33
C ALA A 4 -3.07 -19.37 2.93
N GLY A 5 -2.77 -20.59 2.45
CA GLY A 5 -1.44 -20.97 1.94
C GLY A 5 -1.07 -20.33 0.59
N PHE A 6 -2.05 -19.94 -0.24
CA PHE A 6 -1.76 -19.31 -1.53
C PHE A 6 -1.29 -17.85 -1.37
N MET A 7 -1.82 -17.14 -0.38
CA MET A 7 -1.40 -15.77 -0.05
C MET A 7 0.00 -15.72 0.56
N ALA A 8 0.37 -16.70 1.39
CA ALA A 8 1.69 -16.74 2.05
C ALA A 8 2.84 -17.03 1.06
N ALA A 9 2.63 -17.91 0.08
CA ALA A 9 3.61 -18.21 -0.96
C ALA A 9 3.85 -17.00 -1.88
N CYS A 10 2.79 -16.24 -2.21
CA CYS A 10 2.92 -14.97 -2.92
C CYS A 10 3.69 -13.94 -2.08
N GLY A 11 3.45 -13.85 -0.78
CA GLY A 11 4.15 -12.92 0.11
C GLY A 11 5.66 -13.17 0.22
N LEU A 12 6.07 -14.42 0.43
CA LEU A 12 7.50 -14.78 0.51
C LEU A 12 8.19 -14.67 -0.86
N GLY A 13 7.49 -15.02 -1.95
CA GLY A 13 7.97 -14.83 -3.31
C GLY A 13 8.20 -13.36 -3.67
N MET A 14 7.24 -12.49 -3.32
CA MET A 14 7.36 -11.04 -3.49
C MET A 14 8.53 -10.47 -2.65
N LEU A 15 8.73 -10.97 -1.43
CA LEU A 15 9.84 -10.56 -0.57
C LEU A 15 11.20 -10.99 -1.14
N LEU A 16 11.32 -12.20 -1.68
CA LEU A 16 12.57 -12.66 -2.30
C LEU A 16 12.88 -11.90 -3.60
N ILE A 17 11.87 -11.60 -4.42
CA ILE A 17 12.02 -10.74 -5.60
C ILE A 17 12.46 -9.33 -5.17
N TYR A 18 11.85 -8.76 -4.14
CA TYR A 18 12.23 -7.44 -3.61
C TYR A 18 13.66 -7.42 -3.03
N LEU A 19 14.06 -8.47 -2.32
CA LEU A 19 15.39 -8.54 -1.71
C LEU A 19 16.50 -8.77 -2.74
N PHE A 20 16.28 -9.69 -3.69
CA PHE A 20 17.33 -10.19 -4.57
C PHE A 20 17.26 -9.70 -6.03
N ARG A 21 16.11 -9.20 -6.48
CA ARG A 21 15.89 -8.81 -7.88
C ARG A 21 15.65 -7.32 -8.09
N VAL A 22 15.42 -6.55 -7.03
CA VAL A 22 15.34 -5.08 -7.08
C VAL A 22 16.68 -4.50 -6.63
N PRO A 23 17.44 -3.81 -7.50
CA PRO A 23 18.63 -3.06 -7.14
C PRO A 23 18.31 -2.02 -6.05
N SER A 24 19.24 -1.77 -5.12
CA SER A 24 19.01 -0.86 -3.98
C SER A 24 18.56 0.54 -4.42
N GLU A 25 19.04 1.01 -5.57
CA GLU A 25 18.71 2.31 -6.17
C GLU A 25 17.24 2.40 -6.61
N GLN A 26 16.65 1.29 -7.04
CA GLN A 26 15.23 1.22 -7.42
C GLN A 26 14.31 0.97 -6.23
N LYS A 27 14.83 0.56 -5.06
CA LYS A 27 14.01 0.38 -3.84
C LYS A 27 13.47 1.70 -3.33
N ASP A 28 14.22 2.78 -3.49
CA ASP A 28 13.78 4.11 -3.09
C ASP A 28 12.76 4.70 -4.07
N GLU A 29 12.74 4.25 -5.32
CA GLU A 29 11.71 4.58 -6.30
C GLU A 29 10.43 3.76 -6.04
N LEU A 30 10.57 2.47 -5.73
CA LEU A 30 9.46 1.62 -5.29
C LEU A 30 8.81 2.15 -4.00
N ARG A 31 9.60 2.72 -3.09
CA ARG A 31 9.12 3.39 -1.87
C ARG A 31 8.40 4.71 -2.12
N LYS A 32 8.67 5.37 -3.25
CA LYS A 32 7.99 6.60 -3.67
C LYS A 32 6.65 6.33 -4.31
N GLU A 33 6.41 5.09 -4.72
CA GLU A 33 5.10 4.66 -5.17
C GLU A 33 4.14 4.84 -3.97
N ALA A 34 3.18 5.74 -4.13
CA ALA A 34 2.19 6.03 -3.12
C ALA A 34 1.24 4.83 -3.02
N ASP A 35 1.68 3.80 -2.30
CA ASP A 35 0.89 2.59 -2.14
C ASP A 35 -0.47 2.95 -1.51
N PRO A 36 -1.61 2.65 -2.17
CA PRO A 36 -2.90 2.70 -1.53
C PRO A 36 -2.96 1.54 -0.53
N ASN A 37 -2.50 1.80 0.69
CA ASN A 37 -2.51 0.82 1.75
C ASN A 37 -3.94 0.72 2.31
N GLY A 38 -4.46 -0.50 2.49
CA GLY A 38 -5.68 -0.70 3.28
C GLY A 38 -7.00 -0.34 2.62
N LEU A 39 -7.15 -0.49 1.30
CA LEU A 39 -8.44 -0.38 0.64
C LEU A 39 -9.42 -1.44 1.20
N CYS A 40 -10.51 -1.00 1.84
CA CYS A 40 -11.48 -1.93 2.43
C CYS A 40 -12.92 -1.39 2.39
N TYR A 41 -13.88 -2.31 2.41
CA TYR A 41 -15.29 -1.99 2.63
C TYR A 41 -15.69 -2.41 4.04
N TYR A 42 -16.08 -1.46 4.88
CA TYR A 42 -16.40 -1.70 6.27
C TYR A 42 -17.58 -0.82 6.71
N LYS A 43 -18.56 -1.42 7.41
CA LYS A 43 -19.76 -0.73 7.92
C LYS A 43 -20.49 0.14 6.89
N GLY A 44 -20.63 -0.34 5.66
CA GLY A 44 -21.37 0.37 4.61
C GLY A 44 -20.57 1.43 3.87
N ARG A 45 -19.25 1.53 4.11
CA ARG A 45 -18.39 2.55 3.49
C ARG A 45 -17.13 1.93 2.92
N TRP A 46 -16.68 2.50 1.81
CA TRP A 46 -15.34 2.33 1.26
C TRP A 46 -14.37 3.18 2.06
N HIS A 47 -13.24 2.60 2.45
CA HIS A 47 -12.15 3.26 3.12
C HIS A 47 -10.90 3.14 2.25
N VAL A 48 -10.24 4.27 2.00
CA VAL A 48 -8.99 4.34 1.27
C VAL A 48 -7.98 5.04 2.17
N PHE A 49 -6.85 4.39 2.42
CA PHE A 49 -5.70 5.03 3.06
C PHE A 49 -4.60 5.22 2.03
N TYR A 50 -3.86 6.31 2.19
CA TYR A 50 -2.79 6.69 1.28
C TYR A 50 -1.64 7.30 2.07
N GLN A 51 -0.42 7.17 1.54
CA GLN A 51 0.73 7.83 2.12
C GLN A 51 0.59 9.35 1.97
N LEU A 52 0.57 10.06 3.11
CA LEU A 52 0.45 11.51 3.18
C LEU A 52 1.66 12.07 3.92
N HIS A 53 2.36 13.02 3.28
CA HIS A 53 3.34 13.86 3.96
C HIS A 53 2.71 15.24 4.20
N PRO A 54 2.23 15.55 5.42
CA PRO A 54 1.47 16.77 5.69
C PRO A 54 2.33 18.05 5.68
N TYR A 55 3.66 17.92 5.68
CA TYR A 55 4.60 19.04 5.82
C TYR A 55 5.32 19.39 4.52
N GLY A 56 5.05 18.71 3.41
CA GLY A 56 5.67 19.03 2.13
C GLY A 56 5.25 18.09 1.00
N THR A 57 5.56 18.50 -0.23
CA THR A 57 5.28 17.71 -1.44
C THR A 57 6.38 16.72 -1.80
N GLN A 58 7.51 16.80 -1.10
CA GLN A 58 8.60 15.83 -1.22
C GLN A 58 8.31 14.61 -0.37
N TRP A 59 8.90 13.48 -0.74
CA TRP A 59 8.84 12.26 0.06
C TRP A 59 9.48 12.51 1.44
N GLY A 60 8.83 12.05 2.50
CA GLY A 60 9.20 12.38 3.89
C GLY A 60 8.55 11.44 4.89
N LEU A 61 8.44 11.86 6.15
CA LEU A 61 7.74 11.09 7.18
C LEU A 61 6.29 10.83 6.73
N CYS A 62 6.03 9.59 6.33
CA CYS A 62 4.74 9.19 5.80
C CYS A 62 3.75 8.96 6.93
N HIS A 63 2.73 9.80 6.98
CA HIS A 63 1.50 9.56 7.72
C HIS A 63 0.51 8.81 6.83
N TRP A 64 -0.53 8.23 7.43
CA TRP A 64 -1.63 7.66 6.68
C TRP A 64 -2.75 8.68 6.60
N GLY A 65 -2.97 9.21 5.39
CA GLY A 65 -4.21 9.90 5.06
C GLY A 65 -5.35 8.88 4.97
N HIS A 66 -6.56 9.29 5.33
CA HIS A 66 -7.75 8.43 5.30
C HIS A 66 -8.92 9.20 4.70
N VAL A 67 -9.58 8.59 3.72
CA VAL A 67 -10.88 9.04 3.20
C VAL A 67 -11.87 7.89 3.22
N SER A 68 -13.16 8.21 3.38
CA SER A 68 -14.21 7.19 3.28
C SER A 68 -15.45 7.69 2.55
N SER A 69 -16.04 6.82 1.74
CA SER A 69 -17.15 7.15 0.85
C SER A 69 -18.19 6.02 0.85
N GLU A 70 -19.45 6.33 0.61
CA GLU A 70 -20.50 5.31 0.42
C GLU A 70 -20.53 4.80 -1.02
N ASP A 71 -20.15 5.65 -1.98
CA ASP A 71 -20.30 5.40 -3.42
C ASP A 71 -18.98 5.47 -4.21
N MET A 72 -17.86 5.77 -3.54
CA MET A 72 -16.54 6.03 -4.13
C MET A 72 -16.48 7.26 -5.05
N VAL A 73 -17.53 8.07 -5.09
CA VAL A 73 -17.62 9.30 -5.87
C VAL A 73 -17.54 10.52 -4.97
N THR A 74 -18.14 10.44 -3.78
CA THR A 74 -18.26 11.56 -2.81
C THR A 74 -17.64 11.28 -1.46
#